data_AF-A0A6N2JTA1-F1
#
_entry.id   AF-A0A6N2JTA1-F1
#
_cell.length_a   1.000
_cell.length_b   1.000
_cell.length_c   1.000
_cell.angle_alpha   90.00
_cell.angle_beta   90.00
_cell.angle_gamma   90.00
#
_symmetry.space_group_name_H-M   'P 1'
#
loop_
_entity.id
_entity.type
_entity.pdbx_description
1 polymer ?
#
loop_
_entity_poly.entity_id
_entity_poly.type
_entity_poly.pdbx_seq_one_letter_code
_entity_poly.pdbx_strand_id
1 'polypeptide(L)'
;MKKLHLILLSLTIFWFEGQEILTLAAPQPCQEGNIAPTNLMTKVSNHLTVTDLEKKPLLGQLGQPLGKIITIAGVVRQGELGAKASSRDVLSIEAVNDRPLAQPVTIEFNLFMTAQVAKPVLGRSFKYVGYETGGFTGIPQEAFKFVPAVATTGHRFNTSFQVLKEELDIVKTKSDLTRFNNRRVQVIGRYVSHSSPAPTITSSIDFKGTYTTANIVLEDGIEIPIYPTYLKQSLRSPEEVKAYDGRIVKVVGQISLEQDQKLNPDQIIALTTFDGIWQYQSKL
;
A
#
# COMPACT_ATOMS: atom_id res chain seq x y z
N MET A 1 41.03 -21.74 -44.86
CA MET A 1 40.13 -22.86 -44.51
C MET A 1 39.62 -22.63 -43.09
N LYS A 2 38.30 -22.46 -42.96
CA LYS A 2 37.60 -22.12 -41.71
C LYS A 2 37.38 -23.37 -40.86
N LYS A 3 37.57 -23.28 -39.54
CA LYS A 3 36.91 -24.19 -38.56
C LYS A 3 36.33 -23.33 -37.45
N LEU A 4 35.03 -23.08 -37.55
CA LEU A 4 34.20 -22.50 -36.49
C LEU A 4 33.76 -23.68 -35.61
N HIS A 5 34.09 -23.68 -34.33
CA HIS A 5 33.49 -24.59 -33.35
C HIS A 5 32.22 -23.96 -32.80
N LEU A 6 31.08 -24.53 -33.20
CA LEU A 6 29.76 -24.18 -32.70
C LEU A 6 29.53 -24.98 -31.41
N ILE A 7 29.54 -24.30 -30.26
CA ILE A 7 29.15 -24.89 -28.97
C ILE A 7 27.64 -24.73 -28.85
N LEU A 8 26.91 -25.85 -28.98
CA LEU A 8 25.48 -25.92 -28.67
C LEU A 8 25.33 -25.93 -27.13
N LEU A 9 24.86 -24.83 -26.54
CA LEU A 9 24.29 -24.87 -25.19
C LEU A 9 22.89 -25.46 -25.27
N SER A 10 22.70 -26.64 -24.68
CA SER A 10 21.40 -27.24 -24.45
C SER A 10 20.60 -26.42 -23.44
N LEU A 11 19.53 -25.75 -23.89
CA LEU A 11 18.48 -25.23 -23.01
C LEU A 11 17.72 -26.41 -22.40
N THR A 12 17.90 -26.67 -21.11
CA THR A 12 16.95 -27.44 -20.31
C THR A 12 15.73 -26.57 -20.06
N ILE A 13 14.66 -26.82 -20.82
CA ILE A 13 13.32 -26.32 -20.54
C ILE A 13 12.81 -27.08 -19.31
N PHE A 14 12.86 -26.44 -18.13
CA PHE A 14 12.12 -26.91 -16.98
C PHE A 14 10.64 -26.64 -17.21
N TRP A 15 9.93 -27.70 -17.54
CA TRP A 15 8.47 -27.77 -17.56
C TRP A 15 8.01 -27.77 -16.10
N PHE A 16 7.50 -26.63 -15.61
CA PHE A 16 6.81 -26.58 -14.32
C PHE A 16 5.36 -27.04 -14.56
N GLU A 17 5.07 -28.28 -14.16
CA GLU A 17 3.71 -28.78 -14.02
C GLU A 17 2.92 -27.89 -13.04
N GLY A 18 1.65 -27.70 -13.39
CA GLY A 18 0.77 -26.70 -12.83
C GLY A 18 0.65 -26.75 -11.31
N GLN A 19 0.95 -25.62 -10.67
CA GLN A 19 0.24 -25.24 -9.46
C GLN A 19 -1.13 -24.72 -9.87
N GLU A 20 -2.18 -25.50 -9.57
CA GLU A 20 -3.53 -24.99 -9.58
C GLU A 20 -3.62 -23.81 -8.61
N ILE A 21 -3.78 -22.62 -9.16
CA ILE A 21 -4.13 -21.43 -8.39
C ILE A 21 -5.57 -21.66 -7.92
N LEU A 22 -5.73 -22.11 -6.68
CA LEU A 22 -7.02 -22.12 -6.00
C LEU A 22 -7.49 -20.66 -5.82
N THR A 23 -8.28 -20.19 -6.78
CA THR A 23 -9.08 -18.99 -6.67
C THR A 23 -10.09 -19.18 -5.54
N LEU A 24 -10.06 -18.28 -4.55
CA LEU A 24 -11.15 -18.18 -3.59
C LEU A 24 -12.37 -17.65 -4.32
N ALA A 25 -13.32 -18.54 -4.63
CA ALA A 25 -14.61 -18.15 -5.19
C ALA A 25 -15.33 -17.21 -4.22
N ALA A 26 -15.86 -16.11 -4.75
CA ALA A 26 -16.80 -15.27 -4.01
C ALA A 26 -18.06 -16.09 -3.63
N PRO A 27 -18.73 -15.79 -2.50
CA PRO A 27 -20.04 -16.36 -2.25
C PRO A 27 -20.99 -15.96 -3.39
N GLN A 28 -21.56 -16.96 -4.07
CA GLN A 28 -22.55 -16.74 -5.11
C GLN A 28 -23.80 -16.07 -4.52
N PRO A 29 -24.42 -15.09 -5.22
CA PRO A 29 -25.77 -14.67 -4.86
C PRO A 29 -26.71 -15.87 -5.03
N CYS A 30 -27.42 -16.24 -3.97
CA CYS A 30 -28.39 -17.33 -3.98
C CYS A 30 -29.39 -17.13 -5.14
N GLN A 31 -29.31 -17.98 -6.16
CA GLN A 31 -30.37 -18.07 -7.15
C GLN A 31 -31.54 -18.86 -6.56
N GLU A 32 -32.71 -18.23 -6.60
CA GLU A 32 -33.98 -18.77 -6.14
C GLU A 32 -34.47 -19.81 -7.16
N GLY A 33 -34.01 -21.05 -7.00
CA GLY A 33 -34.43 -22.20 -7.81
C GLY A 33 -35.76 -22.77 -7.32
N ASN A 34 -36.80 -22.64 -8.15
CA ASN A 34 -38.09 -23.32 -7.98
C ASN A 34 -37.89 -24.85 -7.96
N ILE A 35 -38.11 -25.49 -6.80
CA ILE A 35 -38.24 -26.95 -6.68
C ILE A 35 -39.58 -27.26 -6.00
N ALA A 36 -40.35 -28.15 -6.62
CA ALA A 36 -41.66 -28.61 -6.19
C ALA A 36 -41.63 -29.29 -4.80
N PRO A 37 -42.76 -29.31 -4.06
CA PRO A 37 -42.75 -29.65 -2.65
C PRO A 37 -42.78 -31.16 -2.45
N THR A 38 -41.81 -31.70 -1.71
CA THR A 38 -41.93 -33.03 -1.10
C THR A 38 -41.55 -32.93 0.37
N ASN A 39 -42.41 -33.50 1.20
CA ASN A 39 -42.50 -33.34 2.66
C ASN A 39 -41.19 -33.65 3.43
N LEU A 40 -40.63 -32.64 4.10
CA LEU A 40 -40.24 -32.61 5.52
C LEU A 40 -39.60 -31.23 5.79
N MET A 41 -40.40 -30.27 6.27
CA MET A 41 -39.95 -28.92 6.59
C MET A 41 -39.13 -28.87 7.88
N THR A 42 -37.84 -29.20 7.80
CA THR A 42 -36.86 -28.44 8.59
C THR A 42 -36.63 -27.14 7.85
N LYS A 43 -37.45 -26.13 8.16
CA LYS A 43 -37.19 -24.75 7.75
C LYS A 43 -35.83 -24.39 8.36
N VAL A 44 -34.76 -24.46 7.56
CA VAL A 44 -33.44 -24.01 7.99
C VAL A 44 -33.62 -22.53 8.33
N SER A 45 -33.70 -22.27 9.63
CA SER A 45 -33.78 -20.91 10.12
C SER A 45 -32.43 -20.27 9.82
N ASN A 46 -32.39 -19.33 8.88
CA ASN A 46 -31.19 -18.55 8.56
C ASN A 46 -30.83 -17.54 9.67
N HIS A 47 -31.28 -17.76 10.90
CA HIS A 47 -30.93 -16.94 12.05
C HIS A 47 -29.61 -17.44 12.63
N LEU A 48 -28.61 -16.56 12.63
CA LEU A 48 -27.37 -16.76 13.39
C LEU A 48 -27.61 -16.32 14.83
N THR A 49 -27.36 -17.20 15.79
CA THR A 49 -27.35 -16.86 17.21
C THR A 49 -25.98 -16.35 17.63
N VAL A 50 -25.90 -15.66 18.77
CA VAL A 50 -24.61 -15.27 19.36
C VAL A 50 -23.73 -16.49 19.64
N THR A 51 -24.32 -17.60 20.08
CA THR A 51 -23.60 -18.86 20.30
C THR A 51 -23.08 -19.47 19.00
N ASP A 52 -23.73 -19.23 17.86
CA ASP A 52 -23.19 -19.66 16.55
C ASP A 52 -21.92 -18.88 16.19
N LEU A 53 -21.83 -17.60 16.58
CA LEU A 53 -20.64 -16.76 16.38
C LEU A 53 -19.46 -17.19 17.25
N GLU A 54 -19.71 -17.78 18.43
CA GLU A 54 -18.66 -18.35 19.28
C GLU A 54 -18.09 -19.66 18.69
N LYS A 55 -18.94 -20.44 18.00
CA LYS A 55 -18.57 -21.75 17.45
C LYS A 55 -17.99 -21.67 16.04
N LYS A 56 -18.40 -20.69 15.26
CA LYS A 56 -17.99 -20.53 13.86
C LYS A 56 -17.48 -19.11 13.63
N PRO A 57 -16.27 -18.95 13.06
CA PRO A 57 -15.76 -17.62 12.75
C PRO A 57 -16.68 -16.93 11.74
N LEU A 58 -17.07 -15.70 12.05
CA LEU A 58 -17.77 -14.85 11.10
C LEU A 58 -16.78 -14.43 10.01
N LEU A 59 -17.05 -14.79 8.76
CA LEU A 59 -16.23 -14.38 7.63
C LEU A 59 -16.60 -12.94 7.22
N GLY A 60 -15.58 -12.10 7.08
CA GLY A 60 -15.72 -10.75 6.54
C GLY A 60 -15.82 -10.73 5.02
N GLN A 61 -15.92 -9.53 4.46
CA GLN A 61 -15.99 -9.29 3.02
C GLN A 61 -14.71 -9.72 2.28
N LEU A 62 -13.59 -9.80 3.00
CA LEU A 62 -12.31 -10.26 2.47
C LEU A 62 -12.14 -11.79 2.47
N GLY A 63 -13.21 -12.53 2.81
CA GLY A 63 -13.20 -14.00 2.87
C GLY A 63 -12.33 -14.56 3.99
N GLN A 64 -11.97 -13.73 4.97
CA GLN A 64 -11.19 -14.11 6.15
C GLN A 64 -12.05 -13.95 7.42
N PRO A 65 -11.81 -14.73 8.48
CA PRO A 65 -12.43 -14.48 9.78
C PRO A 65 -12.24 -13.04 10.24
N LEU A 66 -13.29 -12.38 10.73
CA LEU A 66 -13.18 -11.09 11.39
C LEU A 66 -12.21 -11.18 12.56
N GLY A 67 -11.41 -10.13 12.76
CA GLY A 67 -10.35 -10.06 13.78
C GLY A 67 -9.05 -10.77 13.41
N LYS A 68 -9.01 -11.55 12.32
CA LYS A 68 -7.76 -12.17 11.86
C LYS A 68 -6.82 -11.11 11.27
N ILE A 69 -5.58 -11.09 11.75
CA ILE A 69 -4.52 -10.24 11.19
C ILE A 69 -4.16 -10.77 9.80
N ILE A 70 -4.27 -9.91 8.80
CA ILE A 70 -4.02 -10.20 7.39
C ILE A 70 -3.29 -9.03 6.71
N THR A 71 -2.63 -9.33 5.60
CA THR A 71 -2.04 -8.34 4.71
C THR A 71 -3.00 -8.08 3.56
N ILE A 72 -3.31 -6.81 3.29
CA ILE A 72 -4.13 -6.39 2.15
C ILE A 72 -3.30 -5.52 1.21
N ALA A 73 -3.59 -5.62 -0.08
CA ALA A 73 -3.04 -4.70 -1.09
C ALA A 73 -4.14 -4.25 -2.05
N GLY A 74 -4.00 -3.05 -2.60
CA GLY A 74 -4.98 -2.47 -3.50
C GLY A 74 -4.69 -1.02 -3.82
N VAL A 75 -5.73 -0.28 -4.20
CA VAL A 75 -5.64 1.14 -4.61
C VAL A 75 -6.65 1.98 -3.85
N VAL A 76 -6.25 3.18 -3.45
CA VAL A 76 -7.14 4.16 -2.81
C VAL A 76 -8.07 4.75 -3.86
N ARG A 77 -9.38 4.67 -3.65
CA ARG A 77 -10.40 5.22 -4.55
C ARG A 77 -11.29 6.22 -3.82
N GLN A 78 -12.00 7.03 -4.59
CA GLN A 78 -13.03 7.91 -4.04
C GLN A 78 -14.31 7.09 -3.89
N GLY A 79 -14.87 7.04 -2.68
CA GLY A 79 -16.13 6.36 -2.44
C GLY A 79 -17.29 7.09 -3.10
N GLU A 80 -18.23 6.34 -3.67
CA GLU A 80 -19.50 6.89 -4.12
C GLU A 80 -20.35 7.27 -2.91
N LEU A 81 -20.95 8.45 -2.93
CA LEU A 81 -21.80 8.94 -1.85
C LEU A 81 -23.10 9.53 -2.40
N GLY A 82 -24.17 9.36 -1.63
CA GLY A 82 -25.42 10.07 -1.84
C GLY A 82 -25.25 11.59 -1.70
N ALA A 83 -26.20 12.34 -2.25
CA ALA A 83 -26.15 13.79 -2.50
C ALA A 83 -25.81 14.73 -1.32
N LYS A 84 -25.61 14.23 -0.09
CA LYS A 84 -25.36 15.02 1.12
C LYS A 84 -24.11 14.61 1.92
N ALA A 85 -23.31 13.66 1.45
CA ALA A 85 -22.12 13.22 2.17
C ALA A 85 -20.83 13.66 1.47
N SER A 86 -19.84 14.11 2.25
CA SER A 86 -18.52 14.51 1.73
C SER A 86 -17.74 13.28 1.29
N SER A 87 -17.17 13.29 0.08
CA SER A 87 -16.38 12.18 -0.47
C SER A 87 -15.38 11.63 0.55
N ARG A 88 -15.46 10.34 0.83
CA ARG A 88 -14.51 9.63 1.69
C ARG A 88 -13.55 8.82 0.82
N ASP A 89 -12.28 8.85 1.17
CA ASP A 89 -11.29 7.96 0.60
C ASP A 89 -11.58 6.53 1.09
N VAL A 90 -11.72 5.58 0.16
CA VAL A 90 -11.99 4.16 0.46
C VAL A 90 -10.85 3.30 -0.06
N LEU A 91 -10.63 2.16 0.58
CA LEU A 91 -9.67 1.17 0.10
C LEU A 91 -10.38 0.26 -0.90
N SER A 92 -9.95 0.26 -2.15
CA SER A 92 -10.31 -0.78 -3.12
C SER A 92 -9.27 -1.89 -3.02
N ILE A 93 -9.59 -2.94 -2.28
CA ILE A 93 -8.71 -4.05 -1.95
C ILE A 93 -8.73 -5.05 -3.10
N GLU A 94 -7.57 -5.38 -3.63
CA GLU A 94 -7.39 -6.23 -4.81
C GLU A 94 -6.72 -7.57 -4.46
N ALA A 95 -6.03 -7.64 -3.32
CA ALA A 95 -5.39 -8.86 -2.83
C ALA A 95 -5.40 -8.98 -1.30
N VAL A 96 -5.43 -10.22 -0.81
CA VAL A 96 -5.37 -10.60 0.61
C VAL A 96 -4.30 -11.68 0.79
N ASN A 97 -3.33 -11.45 1.68
CA ASN A 97 -2.17 -12.33 1.93
C ASN A 97 -1.48 -12.75 0.61
N ASP A 98 -1.20 -11.75 -0.23
CA ASP A 98 -0.59 -11.89 -1.56
C ASP A 98 -1.41 -12.74 -2.57
N ARG A 99 -2.66 -13.10 -2.24
CA ARG A 99 -3.59 -13.76 -3.16
C ARG A 99 -4.56 -12.74 -3.76
N PRO A 100 -4.64 -12.62 -5.09
CA PRO A 100 -5.61 -11.75 -5.74
C PRO A 100 -7.05 -12.15 -5.38
N LEU A 101 -7.91 -11.17 -5.19
CA LEU A 101 -9.35 -11.36 -5.07
C LEU A 101 -9.97 -11.50 -6.46
N ALA A 102 -11.05 -12.28 -6.57
CA ALA A 102 -11.78 -12.44 -7.83
C ALA A 102 -12.32 -11.10 -8.39
N GLN A 103 -12.68 -10.19 -7.48
CA GLN A 103 -13.06 -8.82 -7.76
C GLN A 103 -12.57 -7.91 -6.63
N PRO A 104 -12.25 -6.64 -6.91
CA PRO A 104 -11.88 -5.70 -5.86
C PRO A 104 -13.01 -5.50 -4.84
N VAL A 105 -12.67 -5.46 -3.55
CA VAL A 105 -13.62 -5.22 -2.47
C VAL A 105 -13.37 -3.82 -1.90
N THR A 106 -14.41 -2.99 -1.85
CA THR A 106 -14.32 -1.64 -1.32
C THR A 106 -14.63 -1.63 0.18
N ILE A 107 -13.68 -1.19 1.00
CA ILE A 107 -13.84 -1.11 2.46
C ILE A 107 -13.45 0.29 2.96
N GLU A 108 -14.12 0.75 4.01
CA GLU A 108 -13.77 1.99 4.70
C GLU A 108 -12.39 1.89 5.36
N PHE A 109 -11.58 2.93 5.17
CA PHE A 109 -10.27 3.05 5.80
C PHE A 109 -10.40 3.52 7.25
N ASN A 110 -10.08 2.66 8.20
CA ASN A 110 -10.00 3.02 9.61
C ASN A 110 -8.56 2.84 10.12
N LEU A 111 -8.00 3.92 10.69
CA LEU A 111 -6.70 3.90 11.34
C LEU A 111 -6.84 3.61 12.82
N PHE A 112 -5.94 2.80 13.34
CA PHE A 112 -5.86 2.62 14.79
C PHE A 112 -5.23 3.91 15.33
N MET A 113 -5.80 4.52 16.38
CA MET A 113 -5.39 5.88 16.80
C MET A 113 -3.88 6.01 17.07
N THR A 114 -3.22 4.93 17.46
CA THR A 114 -1.77 4.89 17.75
C THR A 114 -0.94 4.32 16.60
N ALA A 115 -1.54 3.91 15.48
CA ALA A 115 -0.82 3.42 14.32
C ALA A 115 -0.10 4.58 13.61
N GLN A 116 1.22 4.43 13.42
CA GLN A 116 2.04 5.37 12.65
C GLN A 116 1.95 5.03 11.15
N VAL A 117 0.74 5.10 10.61
CA VAL A 117 0.48 4.86 9.19
C VAL A 117 0.04 6.16 8.54
N ALA A 118 0.73 6.54 7.47
CA ALA A 118 0.40 7.74 6.72
C ALA A 118 -1.02 7.63 6.13
N LYS A 119 -1.71 8.77 6.02
CA LYS A 119 -3.02 8.80 5.37
C LYS A 119 -2.87 8.31 3.92
N PRO A 120 -3.71 7.38 3.45
CA PRO A 120 -3.73 6.94 2.06
C PRO A 120 -3.98 8.12 1.12
N VAL A 121 -3.32 8.10 -0.03
CA VAL A 121 -3.44 9.13 -1.05
C VAL A 121 -4.27 8.58 -2.20
N LEU A 122 -5.27 9.33 -2.64
CA LEU A 122 -6.17 8.94 -3.73
C LEU A 122 -5.39 8.50 -4.98
N GLY A 123 -5.82 7.38 -5.59
CA GLY A 123 -5.21 6.79 -6.77
C GLY A 123 -3.90 6.04 -6.54
N ARG A 124 -3.37 6.01 -5.30
CA ARG A 124 -2.13 5.30 -4.98
C ARG A 124 -2.38 3.86 -4.55
N SER A 125 -1.44 3.00 -4.88
CA SER A 125 -1.41 1.65 -4.34
C SER A 125 -0.96 1.64 -2.89
N PHE A 126 -1.45 0.67 -2.13
CA PHE A 126 -1.06 0.45 -0.74
C PHE A 126 -0.79 -1.04 -0.49
N LYS A 127 -0.02 -1.31 0.56
CA LYS A 127 0.06 -2.63 1.20
C LYS A 127 0.00 -2.45 2.71
N TYR A 128 -1.06 -2.94 3.34
CA TYR A 128 -1.33 -2.72 4.76
C TYR A 128 -1.46 -4.05 5.50
N VAL A 129 -0.99 -4.07 6.74
CA VAL A 129 -1.26 -5.14 7.70
C VAL A 129 -2.30 -4.62 8.68
N GLY A 130 -3.32 -5.44 8.91
CA GLY A 130 -4.44 -5.07 9.76
C GLY A 130 -5.42 -6.21 9.92
N TYR A 131 -6.65 -5.90 10.32
CA TYR A 131 -7.72 -6.89 10.41
C TYR A 131 -9.06 -6.28 10.02
N GLU A 132 -9.94 -7.09 9.46
CA GLU A 132 -11.34 -6.70 9.24
C GLU A 132 -12.11 -6.86 10.56
N THR A 133 -12.90 -5.85 10.91
CA THR A 133 -13.80 -5.87 12.07
C THR A 133 -15.21 -5.47 11.62
N GLY A 134 -16.23 -5.73 12.44
CA GLY A 134 -17.60 -5.42 12.08
C GLY A 134 -18.51 -5.16 13.26
N GLY A 135 -19.67 -4.57 12.97
CA GLY A 135 -20.70 -4.25 13.94
C GLY A 135 -22.00 -3.83 13.26
N PHE A 136 -23.09 -3.85 14.03
CA PHE A 136 -24.36 -3.30 13.57
C PHE A 136 -24.29 -1.78 13.55
N THR A 137 -24.74 -1.20 12.44
CA THR A 137 -24.80 0.24 12.20
C THR A 137 -26.22 0.62 11.79
N GLY A 138 -26.55 1.90 11.86
CA GLY A 138 -27.85 2.42 11.46
C GLY A 138 -28.96 2.20 12.51
N ILE A 139 -30.09 2.87 12.27
CA ILE A 139 -31.27 2.84 13.15
C ILE A 139 -32.32 1.90 12.55
N PRO A 140 -32.90 0.96 13.32
CA PRO A 140 -34.01 0.12 12.87
C PRO A 140 -35.19 0.98 12.41
N GLN A 141 -35.82 0.63 11.30
CA GLN A 141 -36.89 1.45 10.71
C GLN A 141 -38.07 1.65 11.68
N GLU A 142 -38.32 0.65 12.52
CA GLU A 142 -39.40 0.64 13.51
C GLU A 142 -39.15 1.62 14.66
N ALA A 143 -37.90 2.04 14.92
CA ALA A 143 -37.59 2.98 15.98
C ALA A 143 -38.24 4.36 15.74
N PHE A 144 -38.45 4.73 14.47
CA PHE A 144 -39.07 6.01 14.09
C PHE A 144 -40.57 6.09 14.41
N LYS A 145 -41.17 5.01 14.92
CA LYS A 145 -42.49 5.07 15.55
C LYS A 145 -42.45 5.78 16.91
N PHE A 146 -41.27 5.87 17.54
CA PHE A 146 -41.08 6.38 18.90
C PHE A 146 -40.24 7.65 18.96
N VAL A 147 -39.43 7.93 17.93
CA VAL A 147 -38.56 9.11 17.85
C VAL A 147 -38.65 9.77 16.47
N PRO A 148 -38.39 11.09 16.36
CA PRO A 148 -38.33 11.76 15.06
C PRO A 148 -37.32 11.12 14.11
N ALA A 149 -37.63 11.12 12.81
CA ALA A 149 -36.72 10.62 11.78
C ALA A 149 -35.43 11.45 11.70
N VAL A 150 -34.29 10.77 11.61
CA VAL A 150 -32.97 11.39 11.40
C VAL A 150 -32.32 10.85 10.13
N ALA A 151 -31.25 11.50 9.67
CA ALA A 151 -30.59 11.14 8.42
C ALA A 151 -29.97 9.72 8.41
N THR A 152 -29.62 9.19 9.57
CA THR A 152 -29.03 7.85 9.69
C THR A 152 -30.12 6.78 9.69
N THR A 153 -30.28 6.07 8.59
CA THR A 153 -31.25 4.97 8.42
C THR A 153 -30.55 3.68 7.98
N GLY A 154 -31.29 2.56 7.94
CA GLY A 154 -30.81 1.30 7.36
C GLY A 154 -29.96 0.47 8.34
N HIS A 155 -30.62 -0.11 9.34
CA HIS A 155 -29.96 -1.01 10.30
C HIS A 155 -29.38 -2.25 9.61
N ARG A 156 -28.06 -2.41 9.65
CA ARG A 156 -27.36 -3.55 9.04
C ARG A 156 -26.02 -3.82 9.72
N PHE A 157 -25.55 -5.06 9.61
CA PHE A 157 -24.16 -5.37 9.93
C PHE A 157 -23.24 -4.80 8.84
N ASN A 158 -22.21 -4.07 9.25
CA ASN A 158 -21.21 -3.51 8.34
C ASN A 158 -19.81 -3.90 8.82
N THR A 159 -18.86 -3.99 7.89
CA THR A 159 -17.45 -4.25 8.22
C THR A 159 -16.56 -3.09 7.81
N SER A 160 -15.40 -2.98 8.46
CA SER A 160 -14.35 -2.01 8.16
C SER A 160 -12.99 -2.63 8.39
N PHE A 161 -11.95 -2.08 7.76
CA PHE A 161 -10.60 -2.59 7.92
C PHE A 161 -9.79 -1.69 8.85
N GLN A 162 -9.29 -2.29 9.94
CA GLN A 162 -8.46 -1.62 10.93
C GLN A 162 -6.99 -1.77 10.53
N VAL A 163 -6.37 -0.69 10.06
CA VAL A 163 -4.96 -0.69 9.67
C VAL A 163 -4.07 -0.55 10.90
N LEU A 164 -3.08 -1.45 11.02
CA LEU A 164 -2.08 -1.49 12.09
C LEU A 164 -0.72 -1.00 11.63
N LYS A 165 -0.32 -1.36 10.40
CA LYS A 165 1.00 -1.08 9.85
C LYS A 165 0.94 -0.97 8.32
N GLU A 166 1.81 -0.13 7.76
CA GLU A 166 2.11 -0.11 6.34
C GLU A 166 3.33 -0.98 6.01
N GLU A 167 3.20 -1.80 4.97
CA GLU A 167 4.31 -2.55 4.38
C GLU A 167 4.79 -1.83 3.14
N LEU A 168 5.98 -1.24 3.25
CA LEU A 168 6.63 -0.58 2.14
C LEU A 168 7.53 -1.57 1.41
N ASP A 169 7.48 -1.54 0.07
CA ASP A 169 8.45 -2.27 -0.74
C ASP A 169 9.86 -1.74 -0.45
N ILE A 170 10.82 -2.66 -0.42
CA ILE A 170 12.23 -2.33 -0.19
C ILE A 170 12.92 -2.16 -1.54
N VAL A 171 13.53 -1.00 -1.72
CA VAL A 171 14.32 -0.65 -2.92
C VAL A 171 15.79 -0.83 -2.59
N LYS A 172 16.46 -1.67 -3.38
CA LYS A 172 17.88 -1.98 -3.25
C LYS A 172 18.67 -1.76 -4.53
N THR A 173 18.00 -1.73 -5.69
CA THR A 173 18.63 -1.69 -7.01
C THR A 173 17.94 -0.70 -7.95
N LYS A 174 18.56 -0.39 -9.08
CA LYS A 174 18.00 0.41 -10.18
C LYS A 174 16.72 -0.19 -10.75
N SER A 175 16.66 -1.50 -10.89
CA SER A 175 15.48 -2.19 -11.40
C SER A 175 14.28 -1.97 -10.47
N ASP A 176 14.51 -1.95 -9.15
CA ASP A 176 13.48 -1.62 -8.16
C ASP A 176 12.98 -0.18 -8.32
N LEU A 177 13.87 0.78 -8.61
CA LEU A 177 13.48 2.18 -8.84
C LEU A 177 12.47 2.32 -9.99
N THR A 178 12.71 1.59 -11.08
CA THR A 178 11.79 1.61 -12.22
C THR A 178 10.49 0.88 -11.90
N ARG A 179 10.58 -0.29 -11.26
CA ARG A 179 9.43 -1.10 -10.86
C ARG A 179 8.50 -0.38 -9.88
N PHE A 180 9.07 0.39 -8.96
CA PHE A 180 8.35 1.10 -7.91
C PHE A 180 8.23 2.60 -8.16
N ASN A 181 8.34 3.04 -9.42
CA ASN A 181 8.12 4.43 -9.79
C ASN A 181 6.76 4.92 -9.27
N ASN A 182 6.72 6.14 -8.74
CA ASN A 182 5.52 6.76 -8.16
C ASN A 182 4.92 5.98 -6.97
N ARG A 183 5.69 5.10 -6.32
CA ARG A 183 5.28 4.44 -5.09
C ARG A 183 6.05 4.97 -3.90
N ARG A 184 5.38 4.98 -2.75
CA ARG A 184 6.02 5.15 -1.45
C ARG A 184 6.76 3.86 -1.12
N VAL A 185 8.03 3.96 -0.81
CA VAL A 185 8.96 2.84 -0.64
C VAL A 185 9.88 3.08 0.53
N GLN A 186 10.50 1.99 0.99
CA GLN A 186 11.64 2.04 1.87
C GLN A 186 12.90 1.82 1.04
N VAL A 187 13.80 2.79 1.00
CA VAL A 187 15.11 2.66 0.38
C VAL A 187 16.15 2.35 1.46
N ILE A 188 16.98 1.33 1.22
CA ILE A 188 18.11 0.99 2.09
C ILE A 188 19.38 1.12 1.26
N GLY A 189 20.34 1.88 1.75
CA GLY A 189 21.58 2.14 1.02
C GLY A 189 22.56 2.99 1.82
N ARG A 190 23.73 3.22 1.25
CA ARG A 190 24.77 4.05 1.87
C ARG A 190 24.46 5.52 1.64
N TYR A 191 24.37 6.30 2.71
CA TYR A 191 24.26 7.75 2.61
C TYR A 191 25.59 8.35 2.16
N VAL A 192 25.54 9.24 1.18
CA VAL A 192 26.71 9.99 0.69
C VAL A 192 26.32 11.45 0.55
N SER A 193 27.20 12.33 1.04
CA SER A 193 27.05 13.77 0.89
C SER A 193 28.03 14.35 -0.12
N HIS A 194 27.58 15.37 -0.85
CA HIS A 194 28.42 16.14 -1.77
C HIS A 194 28.36 17.61 -1.41
N SER A 195 29.51 18.21 -1.12
CA SER A 195 29.62 19.63 -0.82
C SER A 195 30.19 20.40 -2.01
N SER A 196 29.55 21.49 -2.37
CA SER A 196 30.00 22.44 -3.38
C SER A 196 29.98 23.86 -2.82
N PRO A 197 30.83 24.78 -3.31
CA PRO A 197 30.69 26.19 -2.98
C PRO A 197 29.32 26.71 -3.44
N ALA A 198 28.77 27.71 -2.74
CA ALA A 198 27.50 28.32 -3.12
C ALA A 198 27.53 28.79 -4.60
N PRO A 199 26.44 28.61 -5.37
CA PRO A 199 26.36 29.14 -6.71
C PRO A 199 26.50 30.66 -6.70
N THR A 200 27.21 31.22 -7.69
CA THR A 200 27.42 32.67 -7.85
C THR A 200 26.10 33.45 -7.98
N ILE A 201 25.03 32.79 -8.43
CA ILE A 201 23.69 33.35 -8.58
C ILE A 201 22.71 32.43 -7.85
N THR A 202 22.12 32.91 -6.76
CA THR A 202 20.99 32.26 -6.11
C THR A 202 19.86 33.28 -5.97
N SER A 203 18.60 32.82 -5.98
CA SER A 203 17.44 33.68 -5.70
C SER A 203 17.37 34.16 -4.24
N SER A 204 18.30 33.71 -3.39
CA SER A 204 18.49 34.18 -2.02
C SER A 204 19.73 35.08 -1.97
N ILE A 205 19.50 36.38 -1.81
CA ILE A 205 20.54 37.42 -1.74
C ILE A 205 21.48 37.22 -0.54
N ASP A 206 21.06 36.45 0.46
CA ASP A 206 21.78 36.30 1.74
C ASP A 206 22.38 34.91 1.98
N PHE A 207 22.30 33.97 1.01
CA PHE A 207 22.88 32.64 1.20
C PHE A 207 24.41 32.69 1.12
N LYS A 208 25.08 32.60 2.27
CA LYS A 208 26.53 32.47 2.41
C LYS A 208 26.84 31.11 3.01
N GLY A 209 27.51 30.21 2.27
CA GLY A 209 27.90 28.92 2.80
C GLY A 209 28.27 27.86 1.75
N THR A 210 28.57 26.66 2.20
CA THR A 210 28.71 25.46 1.36
C THR A 210 27.36 24.81 1.13
N TYR A 211 27.09 24.47 -0.13
CA TYR A 211 25.92 23.72 -0.54
C TYR A 211 26.20 22.24 -0.37
N THR A 212 25.54 21.57 0.57
CA THR A 212 25.71 20.12 0.77
C THR A 212 24.43 19.39 0.40
N THR A 213 24.53 18.49 -0.58
CA THR A 213 23.44 17.58 -0.96
C THR A 213 23.61 16.22 -0.34
N ALA A 214 22.54 15.43 -0.29
CA ALA A 214 22.59 14.05 0.13
C ALA A 214 21.98 13.12 -0.89
N ASN A 215 22.71 12.05 -1.14
CA ASN A 215 22.32 10.98 -2.00
C ASN A 215 22.35 9.66 -1.23
N ILE A 216 21.64 8.66 -1.74
CA ILE A 216 21.72 7.28 -1.27
C ILE A 216 22.28 6.42 -2.39
N VAL A 217 23.32 5.67 -2.08
CA VAL A 217 23.93 4.69 -2.97
C VAL A 217 23.30 3.33 -2.69
N LEU A 218 22.69 2.78 -3.73
CA LEU A 218 22.03 1.47 -3.75
C LEU A 218 23.04 0.30 -3.81
N GLU A 219 22.56 -0.93 -3.67
CA GLU A 219 23.42 -2.14 -3.66
C GLU A 219 24.17 -2.33 -4.99
N ASP A 220 23.59 -1.89 -6.10
CA ASP A 220 24.20 -1.91 -7.44
C ASP A 220 25.07 -0.68 -7.75
N GLY A 221 25.33 0.16 -6.75
CA GLY A 221 26.18 1.34 -6.86
C GLY A 221 25.50 2.55 -7.48
N ILE A 222 24.21 2.45 -7.85
CA ILE A 222 23.46 3.61 -8.35
C ILE A 222 23.22 4.59 -7.21
N GLU A 223 23.54 5.85 -7.50
CA GLU A 223 23.37 6.95 -6.58
C GLU A 223 22.11 7.75 -6.94
N ILE A 224 21.22 7.95 -5.97
CA ILE A 224 20.00 8.74 -6.17
C ILE A 224 19.94 9.90 -5.16
N PRO A 225 19.60 11.11 -5.61
CA PRO A 225 19.42 12.26 -4.74
C PRO A 225 18.20 12.11 -3.82
N ILE A 226 18.36 12.57 -2.58
CA ILE A 226 17.34 12.54 -1.53
C ILE A 226 16.79 13.94 -1.31
N TYR A 227 15.57 14.22 -1.77
CA TYR A 227 14.91 15.51 -1.62
C TYR A 227 13.97 15.52 -0.41
N PRO A 228 14.11 16.48 0.53
CA PRO A 228 13.09 16.69 1.54
C PRO A 228 11.81 17.28 0.92
N THR A 229 10.64 16.96 1.48
CA THR A 229 9.34 17.46 0.98
C THR A 229 9.20 18.98 0.96
N TYR A 230 9.97 19.70 1.79
CA TYR A 230 9.88 21.15 1.96
C TYR A 230 10.94 21.94 1.16
N LEU A 231 11.89 21.28 0.48
CA LEU A 231 12.87 21.95 -0.38
C LEU A 231 12.93 21.30 -1.76
N LYS A 232 12.99 22.13 -2.80
CA LYS A 232 13.26 21.69 -4.18
C LYS A 232 14.71 21.22 -4.40
N GLN A 233 15.47 21.12 -3.32
CA GLN A 233 16.91 20.99 -3.29
C GLN A 233 17.29 20.02 -2.17
N SER A 234 18.24 19.11 -2.42
CA SER A 234 18.67 18.08 -1.46
C SER A 234 19.54 18.64 -0.31
N LEU A 235 19.37 19.93 0.02
CA LEU A 235 20.18 20.66 1.00
C LEU A 235 20.13 20.02 2.39
N ARG A 236 21.29 19.73 2.97
CA ARG A 236 21.45 19.12 4.30
C ARG A 236 22.24 20.00 5.25
N SER A 237 21.89 19.87 6.53
CA SER A 237 22.63 20.52 7.61
C SER A 237 23.95 19.77 7.87
N PRO A 238 25.01 20.46 8.36
CA PRO A 238 26.26 19.82 8.74
C PRO A 238 26.10 18.71 9.78
N GLU A 239 25.13 18.85 10.68
CA GLU A 239 24.84 17.88 11.74
C GLU A 239 24.30 16.56 11.16
N GLU A 240 23.37 16.63 10.19
CA GLU A 240 22.85 15.45 9.50
C GLU A 240 23.95 14.72 8.74
N VAL A 241 24.76 15.48 7.98
CA VAL A 241 25.90 14.93 7.23
C VAL A 241 26.86 14.21 8.17
N LYS A 242 27.27 14.85 9.26
CA LYS A 242 28.16 14.23 10.25
C LYS A 242 27.56 12.96 10.87
N ALA A 243 26.24 12.90 11.05
CA ALA A 243 25.56 11.75 11.63
C ALA A 243 25.49 10.54 10.69
N TYR A 244 25.32 10.77 9.38
CA TYR A 244 24.96 9.73 8.42
C TYR A 244 25.97 9.45 7.32
N ASP A 245 26.90 10.37 7.01
CA ASP A 245 27.84 10.20 5.89
C ASP A 245 28.62 8.88 5.97
N GLY A 246 28.61 8.15 4.85
CA GLY A 246 29.21 6.82 4.73
C GLY A 246 28.46 5.68 5.41
N ARG A 247 27.38 5.94 6.18
CA ARG A 247 26.61 4.90 6.90
C ARG A 247 25.50 4.31 6.04
N ILE A 248 25.10 3.08 6.38
CA ILE A 248 23.87 2.49 5.82
C ILE A 248 22.66 3.08 6.54
N VAL A 249 21.76 3.66 5.76
CA VAL A 249 20.55 4.31 6.25
C VAL A 249 19.32 3.67 5.63
N LYS A 250 18.20 3.83 6.33
CA LYS A 250 16.86 3.60 5.84
C LYS A 250 16.22 4.95 5.56
N VAL A 251 15.63 5.10 4.38
CA VAL A 251 14.90 6.29 3.97
C VAL A 251 13.51 5.88 3.51
N VAL A 252 12.47 6.58 3.98
CA VAL A 252 11.10 6.38 3.49
C VAL A 252 10.71 7.56 2.62
N GLY A 253 10.41 7.29 1.36
CA GLY A 253 10.15 8.31 0.36
C GLY A 253 9.36 7.79 -0.83
N GLN A 254 9.05 8.69 -1.76
CA GLN A 254 8.46 8.35 -3.05
C GLN A 254 9.53 8.45 -4.13
N ILE A 255 9.58 7.44 -4.99
CA ILE A 255 10.38 7.50 -6.21
C ILE A 255 9.64 8.34 -7.24
N SER A 256 10.35 9.29 -7.83
CA SER A 256 9.89 10.06 -8.99
C SER A 256 10.89 9.89 -10.12
N LEU A 257 10.42 9.35 -11.24
CA LEU A 257 11.14 9.38 -12.51
C LEU A 257 10.70 10.64 -13.27
N GLU A 258 11.54 11.67 -13.29
CA GLU A 258 11.28 12.83 -14.15
C GLU A 258 11.58 12.45 -15.60
N GLN A 259 10.52 12.29 -16.40
CA GLN A 259 10.60 12.16 -17.86
C GLN A 259 10.47 13.54 -18.50
N ASP A 260 11.37 14.48 -18.22
CA ASP A 260 11.38 15.72 -18.98
C ASP A 260 12.16 15.50 -20.29
N GLN A 261 11.50 14.80 -21.24
CA GLN A 261 12.08 14.32 -22.51
C GLN A 261 12.63 15.43 -23.42
N LYS A 262 12.40 16.72 -23.10
CA LYS A 262 12.83 17.84 -23.94
C LYS A 262 14.14 18.52 -23.51
N LEU A 263 14.63 18.30 -22.30
CA LEU A 263 15.72 19.14 -21.75
C LEU A 263 16.87 18.36 -21.12
N ASN A 264 16.73 17.07 -20.81
CA ASN A 264 17.84 16.28 -20.25
C ASN A 264 17.79 14.82 -20.73
N PRO A 265 18.80 14.33 -21.48
CA PRO A 265 18.85 12.93 -21.92
C PRO A 265 19.13 11.95 -20.77
N ASP A 266 19.61 12.46 -19.63
CA ASP A 266 19.86 11.67 -18.43
C ASP A 266 18.60 11.65 -17.56
N GLN A 267 17.97 10.49 -17.45
CA GLN A 267 16.79 10.27 -16.63
C GLN A 267 17.14 10.50 -15.15
N ILE A 268 16.68 11.62 -14.57
CA ILE A 268 16.91 11.91 -13.15
C ILE A 268 15.90 11.11 -12.34
N ILE A 269 16.41 10.11 -11.61
CA ILE A 269 15.63 9.37 -10.61
C ILE A 269 15.84 10.07 -9.28
N ALA A 270 14.76 10.52 -8.66
CA ALA A 270 14.80 11.22 -7.38
C ALA A 270 13.98 10.49 -6.31
N LEU A 271 14.45 10.58 -5.05
CA LEU A 271 13.72 10.11 -3.88
C LEU A 271 13.23 11.29 -3.05
N THR A 272 11.91 11.53 -3.01
CA THR A 272 11.31 12.56 -2.15
C THR A 272 10.93 11.97 -0.80
N THR A 273 11.53 12.45 0.30
CA THR A 273 11.37 11.85 1.64
C THR A 273 10.24 12.48 2.42
N PHE A 274 9.36 11.66 3.00
CA PHE A 274 8.23 12.12 3.81
C PHE A 274 8.48 12.05 5.31
N ASP A 275 9.19 11.01 5.76
CA ASP A 275 9.22 10.64 7.17
C ASP A 275 10.62 10.78 7.79
N GLY A 276 11.62 11.17 7.01
CA GLY A 276 13.00 11.38 7.45
C GLY A 276 13.97 10.25 7.07
N ILE A 277 15.16 10.30 7.69
CA ILE A 277 16.28 9.37 7.49
C ILE A 277 16.66 8.77 8.83
N TRP A 278 16.86 7.46 8.87
CA TRP A 278 17.28 6.75 10.08
C TRP A 278 18.48 5.87 9.79
N GLN A 279 19.38 5.74 10.76
CA GLN A 279 20.43 4.74 10.67
C GLN A 279 19.81 3.35 10.66
N TYR A 280 20.17 2.54 9.66
CA TYR A 280 19.67 1.19 9.54
C TYR A 280 20.45 0.25 10.47
N GLN A 281 19.75 -0.45 11.34
CA GLN A 281 20.29 -1.56 12.12
C GLN A 281 19.69 -2.85 11.56
N SER A 282 20.53 -3.71 10.99
CA SER A 282 20.09 -5.06 10.61
C SER A 282 19.70 -5.80 11.89
N LYS A 283 18.45 -6.27 11.98
CA LYS A 283 18.10 -7.28 12.98
C LYS A 283 18.84 -8.55 12.56
N LEU A 284 19.86 -8.92 13.34
CA LEU A 284 20.53 -10.23 13.27
C LEU A 284 19.55 -11.33 13.68
#